data_AF-A0A816Q6S9-F1
#
_entry.id   AF-A0A816Q6S9-F1
#
_cell.length_a   1.000
_cell.length_b   1.000
_cell.length_c   1.000
_cell.angle_alpha   90.00
_cell.angle_beta   90.00
_cell.angle_gamma   90.00
#
_symmetry.space_group_name_H-M   'P 1'
#
loop_
_entity.id
_entity.type
_entity.pdbx_description
1 polymer ?
#
loop_
_entity_poly.entity_id
_entity_poly.type
_entity_poly.pdbx_seq_one_letter_code
_entity_poly.pdbx_strand_id
1 'polypeptide(L)'
;MQHQYNHLSQRMIVLKIQHLNQKQKQELLKEIDHSIVHSNRQQWTPKIAKQTRSMINICHININSITKHKIELLVRFSKYDVISVNETNLKSERPFSLLGYNIFRNDRVGKHDGGVSLAVKEHIKCREIINKTTHKSEIIAVQIEMLSYKSILISSIYVAPTAKIDINIFQELYNINDNCIIVGDLNATLSEMGSKKTNARGKQLQELLNEGLAECVDDDSPTFEINDYEAKLDWILGSQPLLSFITNVETHPTIGTINGHKPLTFDITLEAEPKSTSPRLPLNFKEAKWTKFRSKLDQQLILWNYDLSLNSPLDIIR
;
A
#
# COMPACT_ATOMS: atom_id res chain seq x y z
N MET A 1 5.71 -6.64 -24.17
CA MET A 1 4.52 -7.36 -24.68
C MET A 1 3.94 -8.37 -23.69
N GLN A 2 4.75 -9.10 -22.89
CA GLN A 2 4.24 -10.05 -21.87
C GLN A 2 3.39 -9.40 -20.75
N HIS A 3 3.77 -8.18 -20.30
CA HIS A 3 3.03 -7.46 -19.24
C HIS A 3 1.62 -7.00 -19.65
N GLN A 4 1.43 -6.57 -20.91
CA GLN A 4 0.10 -6.17 -21.42
C GLN A 4 -0.86 -7.36 -21.58
N TYR A 5 -0.34 -8.53 -21.96
CA TYR A 5 -1.14 -9.76 -22.06
C TYR A 5 -1.64 -10.26 -20.69
N ASN A 6 -0.81 -10.14 -19.65
CA ASN A 6 -1.22 -10.49 -18.27
C ASN A 6 -2.34 -9.58 -17.76
N HIS A 7 -2.27 -8.27 -18.00
CA HIS A 7 -3.29 -7.31 -17.58
C HIS A 7 -4.65 -7.53 -18.28
N LEU A 8 -4.63 -7.84 -19.58
CA LEU A 8 -5.83 -8.18 -20.35
C LEU A 8 -6.45 -9.51 -19.88
N SER A 9 -5.64 -10.51 -19.55
CA SER A 9 -6.12 -11.79 -19.01
C SER A 9 -6.81 -11.63 -17.65
N GLN A 10 -6.24 -10.80 -16.76
CA GLN A 10 -6.79 -10.56 -15.41
C GLN A 10 -8.09 -9.77 -15.47
N ARG A 11 -8.18 -8.76 -16.35
CA ARG A 11 -9.41 -7.98 -16.56
C ARG A 11 -10.57 -8.83 -17.10
N MET A 12 -10.26 -9.78 -18.00
CA MET A 12 -11.24 -10.74 -18.52
C MET A 12 -11.70 -11.75 -17.46
N ILE A 13 -10.81 -12.18 -16.56
CA ILE A 13 -11.17 -13.05 -15.43
C ILE A 13 -12.09 -12.32 -14.45
N VAL A 14 -11.77 -11.07 -14.10
CA VAL A 14 -12.60 -10.24 -13.21
C VAL A 14 -14.01 -10.03 -13.79
N LEU A 15 -14.12 -9.68 -15.08
CA LEU A 15 -15.41 -9.52 -15.75
C LEU A 15 -16.24 -10.81 -15.76
N LYS A 16 -15.60 -11.98 -15.94
CA LYS A 16 -16.28 -13.27 -15.87
C LYS A 16 -16.78 -13.58 -14.44
N ILE A 17 -15.98 -13.29 -13.41
CA ILE A 17 -16.35 -13.56 -12.00
C ILE A 17 -17.51 -12.67 -11.53
N GLN A 18 -17.60 -11.43 -12.01
CA GLN A 18 -18.70 -10.50 -11.67
C GLN A 18 -20.08 -11.04 -12.06
N HIS A 19 -20.16 -11.87 -13.11
CA HIS A 19 -21.40 -12.46 -13.61
C HIS A 19 -21.76 -13.82 -12.98
N LEU A 20 -20.89 -14.38 -12.12
CA LEU A 20 -21.15 -15.68 -11.49
C LEU A 20 -22.08 -15.55 -10.29
N ASN A 21 -23.04 -16.48 -10.20
CA ASN A 21 -23.88 -16.64 -9.02
C ASN A 21 -23.09 -17.29 -7.85
N GLN A 22 -23.64 -17.27 -6.63
CA GLN A 22 -22.93 -17.77 -5.45
C GLN A 22 -22.54 -19.25 -5.56
N LYS A 23 -23.38 -20.10 -6.17
CA LYS A 23 -23.08 -21.52 -6.33
C LYS A 23 -21.90 -21.75 -7.27
N GLN A 24 -21.89 -21.05 -8.41
CA GLN A 24 -20.81 -21.09 -9.39
C GLN A 24 -19.49 -20.56 -8.79
N LYS A 25 -19.56 -19.50 -7.98
CA LYS A 25 -18.42 -18.97 -7.23
C LYS A 25 -17.82 -19.99 -6.26
N GLN A 26 -18.65 -20.80 -5.61
CA GLN A 26 -18.21 -21.87 -4.71
C GLN A 26 -17.62 -23.07 -5.47
N GLU A 27 -18.16 -23.42 -6.64
CA GLU A 27 -17.60 -24.46 -7.51
C GLU A 27 -16.23 -24.06 -8.06
N LEU A 28 -16.08 -22.80 -8.51
CA LEU A 28 -14.80 -22.26 -8.97
C LEU A 28 -13.72 -22.30 -7.87
N LEU A 29 -14.10 -22.00 -6.63
CA LEU A 29 -13.19 -22.13 -5.48
C LEU A 29 -12.73 -23.57 -5.28
N LYS A 30 -13.63 -24.56 -5.39
CA LYS A 30 -13.28 -25.98 -5.28
C LYS A 30 -12.37 -26.46 -6.40
N GLU A 31 -12.54 -25.96 -7.61
CA GLU A 31 -11.66 -26.29 -8.76
C GLU A 31 -10.28 -25.67 -8.63
N ILE A 32 -10.19 -24.42 -8.14
CA ILE A 32 -8.92 -23.78 -7.79
C ILE A 32 -8.24 -24.59 -6.67
N ASP A 33 -8.99 -25.01 -5.66
CA ASP A 33 -8.50 -25.86 -4.56
C ASP A 33 -7.95 -27.20 -5.09
N HIS A 34 -8.70 -27.88 -5.97
CA HIS A 34 -8.31 -29.16 -6.55
C HIS A 34 -7.09 -29.07 -7.46
N SER A 35 -6.97 -28.01 -8.26
CA SER A 35 -5.84 -27.82 -9.17
C SER A 35 -4.53 -27.49 -8.44
N ILE A 36 -4.59 -26.69 -7.38
CA ILE A 36 -3.45 -26.40 -6.50
C ILE A 36 -3.02 -27.66 -5.71
N VAL A 37 -3.98 -28.47 -5.25
CA VAL A 37 -3.69 -29.75 -4.57
C VAL A 37 -3.04 -30.77 -5.51
N HIS A 38 -3.41 -30.80 -6.79
CA HIS A 38 -2.80 -31.72 -7.77
C HIS A 38 -1.40 -31.29 -8.22
N SER A 39 -1.10 -29.98 -8.29
CA SER A 39 0.26 -29.52 -8.57
C SER A 39 1.25 -29.83 -7.44
N ASN A 40 0.76 -30.01 -6.21
CA ASN A 40 1.59 -30.30 -5.02
C ASN A 40 1.80 -31.80 -4.73
N ARG A 41 1.32 -32.72 -5.58
CA ARG A 41 1.46 -34.19 -5.38
C ARG A 41 2.66 -34.86 -6.04
N GLN A 42 3.58 -34.11 -6.66
CA GLN A 42 4.89 -34.67 -7.00
C GLN A 42 5.84 -34.50 -5.82
N GLN A 43 6.04 -35.62 -5.10
CA GLN A 43 6.96 -35.88 -3.98
C GLN A 43 7.91 -34.73 -3.59
N TRP A 44 7.61 -34.09 -2.46
CA TRP A 44 8.59 -33.32 -1.70
C TRP A 44 8.68 -33.90 -0.28
N THR A 45 9.79 -34.56 0.01
CA THR A 45 10.20 -34.89 1.38
C THR A 45 10.81 -33.64 2.03
N PRO A 46 10.34 -33.16 3.19
CA PRO A 46 10.86 -31.91 3.73
C PRO A 46 12.24 -32.12 4.38
N LYS A 47 13.30 -31.74 3.66
CA LYS A 47 14.42 -31.06 4.30
C LYS A 47 13.98 -29.61 4.47
N ILE A 48 13.61 -29.21 5.69
CA ILE A 48 13.25 -27.82 6.02
C ILE A 48 14.52 -26.96 5.85
N ALA A 49 14.77 -26.50 4.64
CA ALA A 49 15.74 -25.46 4.37
C ALA A 49 15.11 -24.12 4.78
N LYS A 50 15.79 -23.36 5.65
CA LYS A 50 15.40 -22.01 6.08
C LYS A 50 15.38 -21.09 4.84
N GLN A 51 14.23 -20.89 4.24
CA GLN A 51 14.08 -20.02 3.07
C GLN A 51 13.68 -18.61 3.52
N THR A 52 14.64 -17.90 4.13
CA THR A 52 14.54 -16.45 4.35
C THR A 52 14.60 -15.74 2.99
N ARG A 53 13.82 -14.66 2.81
CA ARG A 53 13.70 -13.93 1.53
C ARG A 53 14.48 -12.61 1.54
N SER A 54 14.90 -12.19 0.34
CA SER A 54 15.49 -10.87 0.08
C SER A 54 14.49 -9.85 -0.46
N MET A 55 13.37 -10.32 -1.01
CA MET A 55 12.27 -9.50 -1.47
C MET A 55 10.95 -9.95 -0.84
N ILE A 56 10.09 -8.99 -0.51
CA ILE A 56 8.73 -9.23 -0.05
C ILE A 56 7.77 -8.30 -0.80
N ASN A 57 6.64 -8.82 -1.25
CA ASN A 57 5.63 -8.06 -1.97
C ASN A 57 4.34 -7.96 -1.16
N ILE A 58 3.76 -6.76 -1.15
CA ILE A 58 2.67 -6.39 -0.26
C ILE A 58 1.51 -5.85 -1.09
N CYS A 59 0.29 -6.25 -0.71
CA CYS A 59 -0.96 -5.62 -1.13
C CYS A 59 -1.65 -5.02 0.08
N HIS A 60 -2.24 -3.84 -0.06
CA HIS A 60 -3.10 -3.21 0.92
C HIS A 60 -4.45 -2.83 0.31
N ILE A 61 -5.54 -2.99 1.07
CA ILE A 61 -6.87 -2.52 0.68
C ILE A 61 -7.76 -2.28 1.91
N ASN A 62 -8.41 -1.12 2.01
CA ASN A 62 -9.66 -1.00 2.77
C ASN A 62 -10.79 -1.65 1.95
N ILE A 63 -11.26 -2.82 2.37
CA ILE A 63 -12.12 -3.67 1.52
C ILE A 63 -13.61 -3.55 1.81
N ASN A 64 -13.98 -2.87 2.90
CA ASN A 64 -15.37 -2.76 3.38
C ASN A 64 -16.13 -4.12 3.34
N SER A 65 -15.72 -5.03 4.21
CA SER A 65 -16.13 -6.44 4.33
C SER A 65 -15.36 -7.44 3.48
N ILE A 66 -14.35 -8.06 4.11
CA ILE A 66 -13.52 -9.08 3.45
C ILE A 66 -14.32 -10.32 3.05
N THR A 67 -15.38 -10.67 3.80
CA THR A 67 -16.21 -11.85 3.48
C THR A 67 -16.97 -11.69 2.16
N LYS A 68 -17.44 -10.47 1.85
CA LYS A 68 -18.15 -10.15 0.62
C LYS A 68 -17.23 -10.21 -0.61
N HIS A 69 -15.97 -9.84 -0.42
CA HIS A 69 -15.00 -9.63 -1.50
C HIS A 69 -13.86 -10.66 -1.54
N LYS A 70 -13.92 -11.69 -0.69
CA LYS A 70 -12.88 -12.72 -0.49
C LYS A 70 -12.38 -13.36 -1.79
N ILE A 71 -13.31 -13.73 -2.68
CA ILE A 71 -12.96 -14.43 -3.93
C ILE A 71 -12.16 -13.52 -4.84
N GLU A 72 -12.62 -12.30 -5.06
CA GLU A 72 -11.95 -11.36 -5.94
C GLU A 72 -10.58 -10.94 -5.37
N LEU A 73 -10.50 -10.75 -4.04
CA LEU A 73 -9.24 -10.50 -3.35
C LEU A 73 -8.23 -11.63 -3.63
N LEU A 74 -8.63 -12.89 -3.46
CA LEU A 74 -7.76 -14.04 -3.71
C LEU A 74 -7.36 -14.14 -5.18
N VAL A 75 -8.29 -14.02 -6.12
CA VAL A 75 -8.01 -14.13 -7.54
C VAL A 75 -7.01 -13.07 -8.01
N ARG A 76 -7.11 -11.84 -7.49
CA ARG A 76 -6.25 -10.73 -7.93
C ARG A 76 -4.94 -10.63 -7.16
N PHE A 77 -4.95 -10.97 -5.86
CA PHE A 77 -3.88 -10.60 -4.93
C PHE A 77 -3.27 -11.76 -4.14
N SER A 78 -3.67 -13.02 -4.36
CA SER A 78 -3.01 -14.20 -3.76
C SER A 78 -1.53 -14.39 -4.15
N LYS A 79 -1.06 -13.69 -5.19
CA LYS A 79 0.36 -13.66 -5.55
C LYS A 79 1.22 -12.92 -4.51
N TYR A 80 0.64 -11.97 -3.76
CA TYR A 80 1.37 -11.15 -2.80
C TYR A 80 1.66 -11.93 -1.51
N ASP A 81 2.83 -11.70 -0.93
CA ASP A 81 3.32 -12.39 0.25
C ASP A 81 2.64 -11.90 1.52
N VAL A 82 2.27 -10.62 1.54
CA VAL A 82 1.50 -10.00 2.62
C VAL A 82 0.28 -9.29 2.03
N ILE A 83 -0.90 -9.51 2.60
CA ILE A 83 -2.12 -8.77 2.30
C ILE A 83 -2.59 -8.06 3.57
N SER A 84 -2.48 -6.74 3.57
CA SER A 84 -3.03 -5.84 4.59
C SER A 84 -4.46 -5.49 4.22
N VAL A 85 -5.40 -5.67 5.15
CA VAL A 85 -6.82 -5.40 4.92
C VAL A 85 -7.37 -4.50 6.02
N ASN A 86 -7.98 -3.39 5.65
CA ASN A 86 -8.79 -2.54 6.55
C ASN A 86 -10.28 -2.77 6.31
N GLU A 87 -11.09 -2.41 7.31
CA GLU A 87 -12.54 -2.65 7.37
C GLU A 87 -12.89 -4.09 6.98
N THR A 88 -12.23 -5.04 7.65
CA THR A 88 -12.50 -6.47 7.44
C THR A 88 -13.96 -6.82 7.73
N ASN A 89 -14.60 -6.08 8.65
CA ASN A 89 -15.96 -6.28 9.16
C ASN A 89 -16.18 -7.73 9.66
N LEU A 90 -15.09 -8.36 10.13
CA LEU A 90 -15.15 -9.67 10.74
C LEU A 90 -15.54 -9.55 12.22
N LYS A 91 -16.01 -10.66 12.79
CA LYS A 91 -16.35 -10.77 14.21
C LYS A 91 -15.44 -11.79 14.87
N SER A 92 -14.97 -11.49 16.08
CA SER A 92 -13.98 -12.32 16.78
C SER A 92 -14.47 -13.73 17.05
N GLU A 93 -15.79 -13.92 17.21
CA GLU A 93 -16.40 -15.24 17.37
C GLU A 93 -16.49 -16.07 16.08
N ARG A 94 -16.22 -15.45 14.91
CA ARG A 94 -16.34 -16.12 13.61
C ARG A 94 -14.96 -16.47 13.05
N PRO A 95 -14.70 -17.76 12.77
CA PRO A 95 -13.45 -18.17 12.13
C PRO A 95 -13.37 -17.58 10.73
N PHE A 96 -12.14 -17.23 10.33
CA PHE A 96 -11.84 -16.73 9.01
C PHE A 96 -10.47 -17.25 8.56
N SER A 97 -10.36 -17.64 7.31
CA SER A 97 -9.12 -18.12 6.70
C SER A 97 -9.00 -17.61 5.27
N LEU A 98 -7.77 -17.36 4.83
CA LEU A 98 -7.41 -17.20 3.41
C LEU A 98 -6.46 -18.34 3.06
N LEU A 99 -6.72 -19.03 1.96
CA LEU A 99 -5.96 -20.21 1.56
C LEU A 99 -4.48 -19.83 1.36
N GLY A 100 -3.57 -20.53 2.05
CA GLY A 100 -2.12 -20.32 1.96
C GLY A 100 -1.58 -19.16 2.80
N TYR A 101 -2.39 -18.59 3.70
CA TYR A 101 -1.98 -17.49 4.59
C TYR A 101 -2.27 -17.77 6.07
N ASN A 102 -1.30 -17.42 6.90
CA ASN A 102 -1.49 -17.15 8.31
C ASN A 102 -2.21 -15.80 8.46
N ILE A 103 -3.31 -15.77 9.22
CA ILE A 103 -4.11 -14.57 9.44
C ILE A 103 -3.88 -14.02 10.83
N PHE A 104 -3.39 -12.79 10.88
CA PHE A 104 -3.36 -11.94 12.06
C PHE A 104 -4.49 -10.91 11.92
N ARG A 105 -5.31 -10.71 12.95
CA ARG A 105 -6.43 -9.76 12.88
C ARG A 105 -6.73 -9.10 14.23
N ASN A 106 -7.15 -7.85 14.14
CA ASN A 106 -7.70 -7.06 15.23
C ASN A 106 -9.14 -6.70 14.85
N ASP A 107 -10.12 -7.33 15.51
CA ASP A 107 -11.52 -7.13 15.22
C ASP A 107 -12.14 -6.05 16.11
N ARG A 108 -13.03 -5.23 15.54
CA ARG A 108 -13.77 -4.25 16.32
C ARG A 108 -14.79 -4.94 17.22
N VAL A 109 -14.69 -4.70 18.53
CA VAL A 109 -15.68 -5.17 19.50
C VAL A 109 -16.87 -4.20 19.55
N GLY A 110 -18.09 -4.74 19.59
CA GLY A 110 -19.32 -3.98 19.82
C GLY A 110 -19.88 -3.21 18.61
N LYS A 111 -19.24 -3.33 17.44
CA LYS A 111 -19.76 -2.79 16.17
C LYS A 111 -19.67 -3.82 15.06
N HIS A 112 -20.38 -3.58 13.96
CA HIS A 112 -20.37 -4.44 12.77
C HIS A 112 -19.35 -4.02 11.71
N ASP A 113 -18.76 -2.84 11.86
CA ASP A 113 -17.81 -2.23 10.93
C ASP A 113 -16.40 -2.13 11.53
N GLY A 114 -15.38 -2.02 10.67
CA GLY A 114 -13.98 -1.85 11.05
C GLY A 114 -13.21 -3.15 11.17
N GLY A 115 -12.14 -3.09 11.95
CA GLY A 115 -11.17 -4.17 12.12
C GLY A 115 -10.13 -4.22 11.01
N VAL A 116 -8.93 -4.65 11.37
CA VAL A 116 -7.76 -4.73 10.49
C VAL A 116 -7.16 -6.13 10.49
N SER A 117 -6.52 -6.52 9.40
CA SER A 117 -5.86 -7.81 9.30
C SER A 117 -4.59 -7.74 8.46
N LEU A 118 -3.61 -8.57 8.83
CA LEU A 118 -2.47 -8.92 8.01
C LEU A 118 -2.55 -10.42 7.70
N ALA A 119 -2.63 -10.76 6.42
CA ALA A 119 -2.48 -12.13 5.94
C ALA A 119 -1.05 -12.30 5.43
N VAL A 120 -0.29 -13.24 6.00
CA VAL A 120 1.11 -13.52 5.60
C VAL A 120 1.20 -14.95 5.11
N LYS A 121 1.83 -15.19 3.95
CA LYS A 121 1.91 -16.56 3.40
C LYS A 121 2.50 -17.55 4.40
N GLU A 122 1.93 -18.75 4.44
CA GLU A 122 2.23 -19.77 5.46
C GLU A 122 3.72 -20.15 5.55
N HIS A 123 4.45 -20.13 4.43
CA HIS A 123 5.87 -20.44 4.39
C HIS A 123 6.79 -19.30 4.86
N ILE A 124 6.25 -18.10 5.13
CA ILE A 124 7.01 -16.94 5.60
C ILE A 124 7.03 -16.93 7.12
N LYS A 125 8.24 -16.96 7.68
CA LYS A 125 8.43 -16.92 9.13
C LYS A 125 8.12 -15.52 9.66
N CYS A 126 7.10 -15.45 10.50
CA CYS A 126 6.60 -14.20 11.05
C CYS A 126 6.00 -14.40 12.44
N ARG A 127 5.81 -13.30 13.17
CA ARG A 127 5.12 -13.29 14.48
C ARG A 127 4.36 -11.99 14.69
N GLU A 128 3.20 -12.07 15.32
CA GLU A 128 2.46 -10.88 15.79
C GLU A 128 3.26 -10.16 16.88
N ILE A 129 3.30 -8.83 16.81
CA ILE A 129 3.98 -7.97 17.78
C ILE A 129 3.00 -7.03 18.47
N ILE A 130 2.13 -6.40 17.69
CA ILE A 130 1.10 -5.49 18.17
C ILE A 130 -0.25 -5.94 17.64
N ASN A 131 -1.25 -5.92 18.52
CA ASN A 131 -2.65 -6.09 18.19
C ASN A 131 -3.46 -5.28 19.19
N LYS A 132 -3.87 -4.06 18.79
CA LYS A 132 -4.56 -3.15 19.69
C LYS A 132 -5.35 -2.09 18.97
N THR A 133 -6.29 -1.50 19.73
CA THR A 133 -7.12 -0.39 19.27
C THR A 133 -6.92 0.79 20.22
N THR A 134 -6.46 1.93 19.69
CA THR A 134 -6.22 3.16 20.46
C THR A 134 -7.03 4.31 19.85
N HIS A 135 -7.84 5.01 20.64
CA HIS A 135 -8.57 6.20 20.17
C HIS A 135 -9.38 6.03 18.86
N LYS A 136 -9.95 4.83 18.61
CA LYS A 136 -10.62 4.41 17.34
C LYS A 136 -9.69 4.24 16.13
N SER A 137 -8.39 4.14 16.38
CA SER A 137 -7.40 3.63 15.45
C SER A 137 -7.21 2.15 15.74
N GLU A 138 -7.30 1.31 14.72
CA GLU A 138 -7.16 -0.14 14.82
C GLU A 138 -5.84 -0.53 14.18
N ILE A 139 -4.99 -1.21 14.94
CA ILE A 139 -3.63 -1.49 14.52
C ILE A 139 -3.32 -2.97 14.72
N ILE A 140 -2.60 -3.53 13.76
CA ILE A 140 -1.95 -4.82 13.88
C ILE A 140 -0.59 -4.77 13.21
N ALA A 141 0.44 -5.31 13.88
CA ALA A 141 1.79 -5.35 13.34
C ALA A 141 2.40 -6.75 13.48
N VAL A 142 3.03 -7.19 12.39
CA VAL A 142 3.67 -8.49 12.25
C VAL A 142 5.13 -8.29 11.89
N GLN A 143 6.03 -8.91 12.65
CA GLN A 143 7.45 -8.96 12.32
C GLN A 143 7.72 -10.13 11.40
N ILE A 144 8.43 -9.87 10.31
CA ILE A 144 8.78 -10.85 9.29
C ILE A 144 10.29 -11.02 9.27
N GLU A 145 10.75 -12.27 9.33
CA GLU A 145 12.19 -12.58 9.24
C GLU A 145 12.68 -12.45 7.80
N MET A 146 13.78 -11.71 7.65
CA MET A 146 14.39 -11.41 6.35
C MET A 146 15.85 -11.87 6.36
N LEU A 147 16.39 -12.20 5.18
CA LEU A 147 17.82 -12.54 5.02
C LEU A 147 18.70 -11.36 5.46
N SER A 148 18.43 -10.21 4.85
CA SER A 148 19.04 -8.93 5.17
C SER A 148 18.19 -8.21 6.24
N TYR A 149 18.79 -7.32 7.03
CA TYR A 149 18.13 -6.55 8.11
C TYR A 149 17.61 -7.36 9.30
N LYS A 150 17.85 -8.69 9.35
CA LYS A 150 17.33 -9.65 10.34
C LYS A 150 15.80 -9.79 10.31
N SER A 151 15.06 -8.68 10.33
CA SER A 151 13.61 -8.64 10.27
C SER A 151 13.09 -7.25 9.93
N ILE A 152 11.92 -7.20 9.30
CA ILE A 152 11.13 -5.98 9.12
C ILE A 152 9.83 -6.08 9.91
N LEU A 153 9.25 -4.93 10.27
CA LEU A 153 7.94 -4.84 10.91
C LEU A 153 6.94 -4.26 9.92
N ILE A 154 5.86 -5.00 9.63
CA ILE A 154 4.77 -4.52 8.78
C ILE A 154 3.54 -4.29 9.64
N SER A 155 3.03 -3.07 9.63
CA SER A 155 1.84 -2.67 10.36
C SER A 155 0.70 -2.33 9.41
N SER A 156 -0.49 -2.85 9.69
CA SER A 156 -1.75 -2.38 9.12
C SER A 156 -2.42 -1.44 10.11
N ILE A 157 -2.84 -0.27 9.66
CA ILE A 157 -3.52 0.74 10.50
C ILE A 157 -4.80 1.21 9.83
N TYR A 158 -5.89 1.33 10.60
CA TYR A 158 -7.10 2.01 10.17
C TYR A 158 -7.42 3.12 11.15
N VAL A 159 -7.56 4.36 10.67
CA VAL A 159 -7.98 5.51 11.49
C VAL A 159 -9.38 5.92 11.06
N ALA A 160 -10.35 5.82 11.97
CA ALA A 160 -11.71 6.21 11.66
C ALA A 160 -11.81 7.69 11.23
N PRO A 161 -12.73 8.07 10.32
CA PRO A 161 -12.87 9.46 9.83
C PRO A 161 -13.13 10.52 10.92
N THR A 162 -13.61 10.08 12.08
CA THR A 162 -13.91 10.94 13.24
C THR A 162 -12.81 10.93 14.31
N ALA A 163 -11.75 10.15 14.10
CA ALA A 163 -10.63 10.01 15.02
C ALA A 163 -9.49 10.97 14.67
N LYS A 164 -8.55 11.09 15.61
CA LYS A 164 -7.25 11.72 15.40
C LYS A 164 -6.21 10.63 15.13
N ILE A 165 -5.20 10.95 14.34
CA ILE A 165 -4.02 10.10 14.22
C ILE A 165 -3.33 10.08 15.60
N ASP A 166 -3.10 8.88 16.12
CA ASP A 166 -2.39 8.65 17.38
C ASP A 166 -0.89 8.62 17.10
N ILE A 167 -0.19 9.73 17.32
CA ILE A 167 1.24 9.85 16.99
C ILE A 167 2.10 8.85 17.77
N ASN A 168 1.68 8.48 18.99
CA ASN A 168 2.44 7.57 19.84
C ASN A 168 2.55 6.17 19.23
N ILE A 169 1.60 5.76 18.38
CA ILE A 169 1.67 4.44 17.73
C ILE A 169 2.83 4.35 16.76
N PHE A 170 3.14 5.44 16.06
CA PHE A 170 4.26 5.51 15.12
C PHE A 170 5.58 5.35 15.87
N GLN A 171 5.74 6.12 16.96
CA GLN A 171 6.93 6.04 17.81
C GLN A 171 7.12 4.64 18.42
N GLU A 172 6.04 4.02 18.91
CA GLU A 172 6.08 2.67 19.46
C GLU A 172 6.49 1.63 18.41
N LEU A 173 5.93 1.72 17.19
CA LEU A 173 6.28 0.82 16.08
C LEU A 173 7.76 0.97 15.69
N TYR A 174 8.26 2.20 15.57
CA TYR A 174 9.67 2.43 15.26
C TYR A 174 10.60 1.97 16.39
N ASN A 175 10.24 2.21 17.66
CA ASN A 175 11.03 1.73 18.81
C ASN A 175 11.11 0.20 18.90
N ILE A 176 10.11 -0.51 18.39
CA ILE A 176 10.10 -1.98 18.32
C ILE A 176 11.05 -2.48 17.23
N ASN A 177 11.04 -1.82 16.07
CA ASN A 177 11.93 -2.15 14.96
C ASN A 177 12.09 -0.93 14.05
N ASP A 178 13.33 -0.42 13.99
CA ASP A 178 13.69 0.70 13.12
C ASP A 178 13.51 0.39 11.62
N ASN A 179 13.26 -0.87 11.23
CA ASN A 179 12.87 -1.27 9.88
C ASN A 179 11.36 -1.53 9.83
N CYS A 180 10.56 -0.46 9.83
CA CYS A 180 9.11 -0.54 9.89
C CYS A 180 8.44 0.08 8.67
N ILE A 181 7.43 -0.63 8.13
CA ILE A 181 6.45 -0.12 7.18
C ILE A 181 5.08 -0.11 7.84
N ILE A 182 4.38 1.00 7.70
CA ILE A 182 3.02 1.22 8.18
C ILE A 182 2.16 1.51 6.96
N VAL A 183 1.16 0.66 6.70
CA VAL A 183 0.27 0.82 5.55
C VAL A 183 -1.19 0.79 5.99
N GLY A 184 -2.01 1.70 5.47
CA GLY A 184 -3.36 1.82 5.98
C GLY A 184 -4.18 3.00 5.51
N ASP A 185 -5.49 2.91 5.69
CA ASP A 185 -6.43 4.01 5.56
C ASP A 185 -6.37 4.92 6.80
N LEU A 186 -5.73 6.08 6.64
CA LEU A 186 -5.63 7.07 7.71
C LEU A 186 -6.79 8.07 7.69
N ASN A 187 -7.68 7.98 6.70
CA ASN A 187 -8.71 8.99 6.40
C ASN A 187 -8.14 10.42 6.34
N ALA A 188 -6.86 10.54 5.96
CA ALA A 188 -6.09 11.77 5.95
C ALA A 188 -5.91 12.24 4.51
N THR A 189 -6.48 13.40 4.17
CA THR A 189 -6.37 13.98 2.83
C THR A 189 -5.38 15.13 2.84
N LEU A 190 -4.51 15.20 1.82
CA LEU A 190 -3.54 16.28 1.60
C LEU A 190 -3.74 16.87 0.20
N SER A 191 -3.93 18.19 0.11
CA SER A 191 -4.11 18.88 -1.17
C SER A 191 -2.88 18.81 -2.07
N GLU A 192 -1.71 18.86 -1.45
CA GLU A 192 -0.40 18.78 -2.04
C GLU A 192 -0.13 17.40 -2.69
N MET A 193 -0.89 16.39 -2.27
CA MET A 193 -0.79 14.99 -2.74
C MET A 193 -2.06 14.58 -3.52
N GLY A 194 -2.66 15.53 -4.25
CA GLY A 194 -3.74 15.27 -5.21
C GLY A 194 -5.17 15.24 -4.65
N SER A 195 -5.39 15.44 -3.35
CA SER A 195 -6.76 15.53 -2.80
C SER A 195 -7.37 16.92 -3.00
N LYS A 196 -8.70 17.02 -3.11
CA LYS A 196 -9.38 18.33 -3.28
C LYS A 196 -9.12 19.32 -2.12
N LYS A 197 -8.93 18.81 -0.90
CA LYS A 197 -8.72 19.63 0.31
C LYS A 197 -7.95 18.86 1.37
N THR A 198 -7.06 19.55 2.06
CA THR A 198 -6.44 19.04 3.30
C THR A 198 -7.44 19.02 4.46
N ASN A 199 -7.68 17.85 5.04
CA ASN A 199 -8.55 17.68 6.21
C ASN A 199 -7.75 17.75 7.53
N ALA A 200 -8.44 17.65 8.68
CA ALA A 200 -7.78 17.75 9.99
C ALA A 200 -6.71 16.66 10.22
N ARG A 201 -6.97 15.41 9.82
CA ARG A 201 -5.98 14.31 9.89
C ARG A 201 -4.87 14.49 8.87
N GLY A 202 -5.17 15.06 7.71
CA GLY A 202 -4.18 15.50 6.73
C GLY A 202 -3.17 16.46 7.35
N LYS A 203 -3.63 17.45 8.11
CA LYS A 203 -2.72 18.35 8.85
C LYS A 203 -1.84 17.60 9.85
N GLN A 204 -2.40 16.64 10.60
CA GLN A 204 -1.62 15.80 11.52
C GLN A 204 -0.58 14.95 10.78
N LEU A 205 -0.96 14.35 9.64
CA LEU A 205 -0.03 13.59 8.81
C LEU A 205 1.07 14.52 8.25
N GLN A 206 0.73 15.72 7.80
CA GLN A 206 1.70 16.70 7.33
C GLN A 206 2.69 17.11 8.42
N GLU A 207 2.23 17.27 9.66
CA GLU A 207 3.08 17.52 10.83
C GLU A 207 4.07 16.36 11.04
N LEU A 208 3.59 15.11 11.03
CA LEU A 208 4.45 13.91 11.13
C LEU A 208 5.53 13.86 10.04
N LEU A 209 5.15 14.17 8.80
CA LEU A 209 6.08 14.20 7.66
C LEU A 209 7.10 15.34 7.81
N ASN A 210 6.66 16.53 8.23
CA ASN A 210 7.53 17.70 8.37
C ASN A 210 8.52 17.56 9.53
N GLU A 211 8.12 16.88 10.60
CA GLU A 211 8.98 16.59 11.76
C GLU A 211 9.95 15.42 11.51
N GLY A 212 9.83 14.73 10.37
CA GLY A 212 10.64 13.56 10.06
C GLY A 212 10.30 12.33 10.92
N LEU A 213 9.12 12.33 11.55
CA LEU A 213 8.61 11.20 12.33
C LEU A 213 8.05 10.09 11.43
N ALA A 214 7.73 10.40 10.18
CA ALA A 214 7.40 9.44 9.15
C ALA A 214 7.85 9.97 7.78
N GLU A 215 8.10 9.06 6.86
CA GLU A 215 8.23 9.36 5.44
C GLU A 215 7.22 8.50 4.66
N CYS A 216 6.77 9.00 3.51
CA CYS A 216 5.78 8.32 2.68
C CYS A 216 6.32 8.03 1.27
N VAL A 217 5.80 6.96 0.67
CA VAL A 217 5.99 6.63 -0.74
C VAL A 217 4.63 6.38 -1.39
N ASP A 218 4.48 6.76 -2.65
CA ASP A 218 3.29 6.52 -3.43
C ASP A 218 3.58 6.49 -4.95
N ASP A 219 2.51 6.37 -5.74
CA ASP A 219 2.50 6.45 -7.21
C ASP A 219 1.70 7.67 -7.73
N ASP A 220 1.52 8.70 -6.88
CA ASP A 220 0.68 9.88 -7.13
C ASP A 220 -0.82 9.62 -7.44
N SER A 221 -1.27 8.36 -7.47
CA SER A 221 -2.66 8.03 -7.79
C SER A 221 -3.59 8.21 -6.58
N PRO A 222 -4.88 8.54 -6.80
CA PRO A 222 -5.88 8.55 -5.75
C PRO A 222 -6.20 7.11 -5.32
N THR A 223 -6.37 6.89 -4.02
CA THR A 223 -6.64 5.56 -3.45
C THR A 223 -8.12 5.36 -3.14
N PHE A 224 -8.93 6.41 -3.29
CA PHE A 224 -10.37 6.38 -3.08
C PHE A 224 -11.07 7.16 -4.18
N GLU A 225 -12.17 6.60 -4.68
CA GLU A 225 -13.01 7.24 -5.69
C GLU A 225 -14.50 7.01 -5.40
N ILE A 226 -15.30 8.07 -5.50
CA ILE A 226 -16.75 7.96 -5.50
C ILE A 226 -17.34 8.99 -6.46
N ASN A 227 -17.92 8.51 -7.57
CA ASN A 227 -18.39 9.38 -8.65
C ASN A 227 -17.25 10.33 -9.08
N ASP A 228 -17.47 11.64 -9.12
CA ASP A 228 -16.46 12.64 -9.51
C ASP A 228 -15.52 13.07 -8.34
N TYR A 229 -15.53 12.35 -7.22
CA TYR A 229 -14.66 12.65 -6.08
C TYR A 229 -13.54 11.63 -5.97
N GLU A 230 -12.30 12.13 -6.05
CA GLU A 230 -11.09 11.35 -5.82
C GLU A 230 -10.30 11.89 -4.61
N ALA A 231 -9.71 10.98 -3.86
CA ALA A 231 -8.87 11.31 -2.72
C ALA A 231 -7.77 10.27 -2.48
N LYS A 232 -6.72 10.70 -1.80
CA LYS A 232 -5.71 9.82 -1.22
C LYS A 232 -6.00 9.64 0.26
N LEU A 233 -6.39 8.44 0.65
CA LEU A 233 -6.76 8.08 2.01
C LEU A 233 -5.86 6.99 2.59
N ASP A 234 -5.34 6.14 1.71
CA ASP A 234 -4.49 5.01 2.03
C ASP A 234 -3.02 5.40 1.82
N TRP A 235 -2.19 5.20 2.84
CA TRP A 235 -0.81 5.69 2.87
C TRP A 235 0.17 4.54 3.11
N ILE A 236 1.32 4.59 2.44
CA ILE A 236 2.49 3.74 2.72
C ILE A 236 3.52 4.62 3.40
N LEU A 237 3.72 4.40 4.69
CA LEU A 237 4.65 5.11 5.54
C LEU A 237 5.75 4.18 6.01
N GLY A 238 6.92 4.71 6.34
CA GLY A 238 7.99 3.91 6.89
C GLY A 238 9.21 4.69 7.29
N SER A 239 10.18 3.96 7.86
CA SER A 239 11.47 4.48 8.28
C SER A 239 12.54 4.32 7.21
N GLN A 240 13.54 5.21 7.22
CA GLN A 240 14.76 5.03 6.45
C GLN A 240 15.72 4.07 7.17
N PRO A 241 16.54 3.29 6.42
CA PRO A 241 16.63 3.27 4.96
C PRO A 241 15.56 2.39 4.29
N LEU A 242 14.72 1.68 5.06
CA LEU A 242 13.79 0.68 4.53
C LEU A 242 12.87 1.22 3.42
N LEU A 243 12.35 2.44 3.60
CA LEU A 243 11.47 3.10 2.63
C LEU A 243 12.15 3.31 1.26
N SER A 244 13.46 3.53 1.22
CA SER A 244 14.23 3.70 -0.03
C SER A 244 14.30 2.43 -0.89
N PHE A 245 14.04 1.26 -0.31
CA PHE A 245 14.00 -0.02 -1.02
C PHE A 245 12.60 -0.36 -1.56
N ILE A 246 11.60 0.51 -1.36
CA ILE A 246 10.27 0.30 -1.91
C ILE A 246 10.25 0.59 -3.41
N THR A 247 9.78 -0.38 -4.18
CA THR A 247 9.64 -0.33 -5.64
C THR A 247 8.26 -0.79 -6.07
N ASN A 248 7.91 -0.58 -7.35
CA ASN A 248 6.68 -1.07 -7.97
C ASN A 248 5.41 -0.69 -7.20
N VAL A 249 5.36 0.56 -6.72
CA VAL A 249 4.16 1.10 -6.08
C VAL A 249 3.12 1.32 -7.15
N GLU A 250 1.97 0.67 -7.02
CA GLU A 250 0.89 0.70 -7.99
C GLU A 250 -0.47 0.70 -7.29
N THR A 251 -1.34 1.62 -7.73
CA THR A 251 -2.75 1.68 -7.37
C THR A 251 -3.59 0.93 -8.41
N HIS A 252 -4.41 -0.02 -7.95
CA HIS A 252 -5.22 -0.90 -8.79
C HIS A 252 -6.69 -0.47 -8.81
N PRO A 253 -7.49 -0.92 -9.79
CA PRO A 253 -8.95 -0.74 -9.76
C PRO A 253 -9.59 -1.34 -8.50
N THR A 254 -10.69 -0.75 -8.05
CA THR A 254 -11.52 -1.19 -6.90
C THR A 254 -11.87 -2.69 -6.93
N ILE A 255 -12.18 -3.26 -5.76
CA ILE A 255 -12.64 -4.65 -5.64
C ILE A 255 -14.17 -4.67 -5.45
N GLY A 256 -14.87 -5.38 -6.34
CA GLY A 256 -16.31 -5.68 -6.22
C GLY A 256 -17.26 -4.48 -6.26
N THR A 257 -16.76 -3.28 -6.55
CA THR A 257 -17.52 -2.04 -6.68
C THR A 257 -16.92 -1.18 -7.79
N ILE A 258 -17.67 -0.20 -8.29
CA ILE A 258 -17.14 0.87 -9.17
C ILE A 258 -16.57 2.06 -8.37
N ASN A 259 -17.01 2.20 -7.12
CA ASN A 259 -16.65 3.28 -6.20
C ASN A 259 -16.11 2.68 -4.90
N GLY A 260 -15.10 3.29 -4.31
CA GLY A 260 -14.54 2.94 -3.02
C GLY A 260 -13.01 3.03 -3.01
N HIS A 261 -12.41 2.30 -2.08
CA HIS A 261 -10.96 2.22 -1.99
C HIS A 261 -10.38 1.31 -3.07
N LYS A 262 -9.19 1.70 -3.51
CA LYS A 262 -8.39 1.07 -4.55
C LYS A 262 -7.23 0.32 -3.91
N PRO A 263 -6.94 -0.93 -4.31
CA PRO A 263 -5.83 -1.68 -3.73
C PRO A 263 -4.49 -1.03 -4.08
N LEU A 264 -3.59 -0.93 -3.10
CA LEU A 264 -2.22 -0.48 -3.26
C LEU A 264 -1.29 -1.69 -3.21
N THR A 265 -0.33 -1.77 -4.12
CA THR A 265 0.68 -2.84 -4.10
C THR A 265 2.08 -2.27 -4.21
N PHE A 266 3.05 -2.91 -3.57
CA PHE A 266 4.45 -2.50 -3.62
C PHE A 266 5.38 -3.65 -3.23
N ASP A 267 6.64 -3.54 -3.63
CA ASP A 267 7.69 -4.49 -3.33
C ASP A 267 8.75 -3.85 -2.44
N ILE A 268 9.32 -4.61 -1.50
CA ILE A 268 10.49 -4.24 -0.71
C ILE A 268 11.62 -5.19 -1.10
N THR A 269 12.68 -4.67 -1.73
CA THR A 269 13.83 -5.48 -2.18
C THR A 269 15.09 -5.07 -1.44
N LEU A 270 15.50 -5.86 -0.45
CA LEU A 270 16.61 -5.52 0.46
C LEU A 270 18.01 -5.82 -0.13
N GLU A 271 18.08 -6.42 -1.32
CA GLU A 271 19.30 -6.62 -2.11
C GLU A 271 19.48 -5.57 -3.22
N ALA A 272 18.48 -4.71 -3.43
CA ALA A 272 18.59 -3.62 -4.40
C ALA A 272 19.45 -2.49 -3.84
N GLU A 273 20.12 -1.72 -4.71
CA GLU A 273 20.69 -0.44 -4.28
C GLU A 273 19.55 0.47 -3.79
N PRO A 274 19.70 1.11 -2.61
CA PRO A 274 18.69 2.03 -2.13
C PRO A 274 18.46 3.12 -3.18
N LYS A 275 17.20 3.49 -3.41
CA LYS A 275 16.92 4.65 -4.26
C LYS A 275 17.70 5.84 -3.72
N SER A 276 18.40 6.57 -4.59
CA SER A 276 19.05 7.83 -4.25
C SER A 276 18.05 8.70 -3.50
N THR A 277 18.24 8.83 -2.19
CA THR A 277 17.54 9.84 -1.40
C THR A 277 18.14 11.16 -1.86
N SER A 278 17.48 11.88 -2.77
CA SER A 278 17.67 13.32 -2.78
C SER A 278 17.27 13.74 -1.37
N PRO A 279 18.19 14.30 -0.55
CA PRO A 279 17.75 14.88 0.71
C PRO A 279 16.75 15.95 0.30
N ARG A 280 15.46 15.72 0.56
CA ARG A 280 14.52 16.83 0.61
C ARG A 280 14.92 17.56 1.87
N LEU A 281 15.89 18.48 1.71
CA LEU A 281 16.14 19.54 2.66
C LEU A 281 14.75 20.06 3.05
N PRO A 282 14.39 20.08 4.33
CA PRO A 282 13.13 20.69 4.73
C PRO A 282 13.15 22.09 4.13
N LEU A 283 12.24 22.35 3.18
CA LEU A 283 12.17 23.64 2.52
C LEU A 283 11.70 24.63 3.59
N ASN A 284 12.65 25.31 4.23
CA ASN A 284 12.38 26.38 5.16
C ASN A 284 11.92 27.61 4.35
N PHE A 285 10.63 27.61 3.96
CA PHE A 285 10.03 28.68 3.16
C PHE A 285 10.07 30.05 3.86
N LYS A 286 10.31 30.11 5.18
CA LYS A 286 10.51 31.35 5.95
C LYS A 286 11.89 31.96 5.73
N GLU A 287 12.93 31.15 5.53
CA GLU A 287 14.30 31.61 5.26
C GLU A 287 14.65 31.66 3.77
N ALA A 288 13.77 31.13 2.92
CA ALA A 288 13.92 31.16 1.48
C ALA A 288 14.03 32.62 0.99
N LYS A 289 15.17 32.95 0.37
CA LYS A 289 15.43 34.26 -0.25
C LYS A 289 14.68 34.36 -1.59
N TRP A 290 13.35 34.44 -1.53
CA TRP A 290 12.44 34.44 -2.67
C TRP A 290 12.80 35.47 -3.75
N THR A 291 13.27 36.65 -3.35
CA THR A 291 13.71 37.69 -4.28
C THR A 291 14.88 37.24 -5.15
N LYS A 292 15.83 36.48 -4.57
CA LYS A 292 16.99 35.94 -5.29
C LYS A 292 16.59 34.79 -6.21
N PHE A 293 15.65 33.96 -5.78
CA PHE A 293 15.08 32.90 -6.61
C PHE A 293 14.34 33.47 -7.83
N ARG A 294 13.43 34.43 -7.61
CA ARG A 294 12.70 35.12 -8.68
C ARG A 294 13.64 35.77 -9.68
N SER A 295 14.63 36.54 -9.21
CA SER A 295 15.62 37.16 -10.09
C SER A 295 16.40 36.15 -10.95
N LYS A 296 16.78 34.99 -10.40
CA LYS A 296 17.44 33.92 -11.17
C LYS A 296 16.50 33.25 -12.17
N LEU A 297 15.25 33.02 -11.77
CA LEU A 297 14.23 32.42 -12.62
C LEU A 297 13.92 33.34 -13.81
N ASP A 298 13.76 34.64 -13.57
CA ASP A 298 13.51 35.64 -14.60
C ASP A 298 14.70 35.73 -15.58
N GLN A 299 15.95 35.70 -15.08
CA GLN A 299 17.14 35.64 -15.93
C GLN A 299 17.17 34.37 -16.81
N GLN A 300 16.83 33.21 -16.24
CA GLN A 300 16.75 31.94 -16.97
C GLN A 300 15.65 31.96 -18.04
N LEU A 301 14.47 32.49 -17.71
CA LEU A 301 13.35 32.62 -18.66
C LEU A 301 13.69 33.57 -19.82
N ILE A 302 14.42 34.65 -19.56
CA ILE A 302 14.92 35.56 -20.61
C ILE A 302 15.87 34.81 -21.55
N LEU A 303 16.86 34.08 -21.01
CA LEU A 303 17.80 33.29 -21.81
C LEU A 303 17.07 32.25 -22.66
N TRP A 304 16.05 31.59 -22.10
CA TRP A 304 15.30 30.55 -22.79
C TRP A 304 14.45 31.10 -23.95
N ASN A 305 13.87 32.29 -23.76
CA ASN A 305 13.13 32.98 -24.81
C ASN A 305 14.04 33.49 -25.94
N TYR A 306 15.31 33.82 -25.63
CA TYR A 306 16.30 34.17 -26.65
C TYR A 306 16.69 32.96 -27.52
N ASP A 307 16.88 31.77 -26.94
CA ASP A 307 17.20 30.53 -27.68
C ASP A 307 16.06 30.06 -28.60
N LEU A 308 14.81 30.33 -28.23
CA LEU A 308 13.64 30.04 -29.07
C LEU A 308 13.47 31.02 -30.22
N SER A 309 13.94 32.27 -30.07
CA SER A 309 13.88 33.29 -31.13
C SER A 309 14.94 33.14 -32.22
N LEU A 310 15.98 32.33 -31.98
CA LEU A 310 17.08 32.07 -32.92
C LEU A 310 16.86 30.83 -33.79
N ASN A 311 15.83 30.02 -33.53
CA ASN A 311 15.55 28.79 -34.26
C ASN A 311 14.22 28.85 -35.03
N SER A 312 14.25 29.47 -36.23
CA SER A 312 13.33 29.33 -37.40
C SER A 312 12.92 30.70 -37.98
N PRO A 313 12.92 30.95 -39.32
CA PRO A 313 12.92 30.01 -40.44
C PRO A 313 13.88 30.39 -41.60
N LEU A 314 14.92 29.59 -41.84
CA LEU A 314 15.57 29.48 -43.14
C LEU A 314 16.01 28.02 -43.30
N ASP A 315 15.19 27.26 -44.05
CA ASP A 315 15.59 26.19 -44.96
C ASP A 315 14.39 25.26 -45.26
N ILE A 316 13.46 25.77 -46.08
CA ILE A 316 12.61 24.94 -46.94
C ILE A 316 12.84 25.42 -48.38
N ILE A 317 13.92 24.98 -49.03
CA ILE A 317 14.00 24.88 -50.50
C ILE A 317 14.90 23.67 -50.87
N ARG A 318 14.25 22.63 -51.41
CA ARG A 318 14.71 21.42 -52.14
C ARG A 318 14.48 20.09 -51.43
#